data_AF-A0A0B8QGX2-F1
#
_entry.id   AF-A0A0B8QGX2-F1
#
_cell.length_a   1.000
_cell.length_b   1.000
_cell.length_c   1.000
_cell.angle_alpha   90.00
_cell.angle_beta   90.00
_cell.angle_gamma   90.00
#
_symmetry.space_group_name_H-M   'P 1'
#
loop_
_entity.id
_entity.type
_entity.pdbx_description
1 polymer ?
#
loop_
_entity_poly.entity_id
_entity_poly.type
_entity_poly.pdbx_seq_one_letter_code
_entity_poly.pdbx_strand_id
1 'polypeptide(L)'
;MLLWKHEENSYHLKGMWVDKTRMLITGNNLNPRAWKLDLENALLIQDKNGLIQEQFEQEFENIFQHTQRIGSYKHIEKVENYPDAVQKLLRKVTRVKADRVLKQLL
;
A
#
# COMPACT_ATOMS: atom_id res chain seq x y z
N MET A 1 -4.47 -10.76 -0.04
CA MET A 1 -3.50 -9.66 -0.21
C MET A 1 -2.67 -9.95 -1.45
N LEU A 2 -2.30 -8.92 -2.20
CA LEU A 2 -1.39 -9.02 -3.34
C LEU A 2 -0.07 -8.33 -2.98
N LEU A 3 1.05 -8.88 -3.44
CA LEU A 3 2.38 -8.29 -3.31
C LEU A 3 2.90 -7.99 -4.71
N TRP A 4 3.16 -6.73 -5.01
CA TRP A 4 3.73 -6.32 -6.29
C TRP A 4 5.26 -6.37 -6.25
N LYS A 5 5.89 -6.92 -7.29
CA LYS A 5 7.34 -6.84 -7.49
C LYS A 5 7.69 -7.00 -8.97
N HIS A 6 8.45 -6.05 -9.51
CA HIS A 6 8.98 -6.11 -10.86
C HIS A 6 10.44 -5.66 -10.89
N GLU A 7 11.37 -6.62 -10.86
CA GLU A 7 12.81 -6.37 -10.87
C GLU A 7 13.23 -5.40 -9.75
N GLU A 8 13.96 -4.33 -10.11
CA GLU A 8 14.47 -3.28 -9.22
C GLU A 8 13.53 -2.04 -9.17
N ASN A 9 12.33 -2.13 -9.76
CA ASN A 9 11.40 -1.00 -9.78
C ASN A 9 10.72 -0.80 -8.41
N SER A 10 10.41 0.46 -8.10
CA SER A 10 9.69 0.83 -6.88
C SER A 10 8.17 0.84 -7.09
N TYR A 11 7.41 0.74 -6.00
CA TYR A 11 5.95 0.73 -6.01
C TYR A 11 5.38 1.92 -5.24
N HIS A 12 4.45 2.67 -5.86
CA HIS A 12 3.88 3.89 -5.28
C HIS A 12 2.42 4.17 -5.69
N LEU A 13 1.65 3.12 -5.99
CA LEU A 13 0.23 3.23 -6.31
C LEU A 13 -0.60 3.59 -5.07
N LYS A 14 -1.52 4.54 -5.21
CA LYS A 14 -2.57 4.83 -4.21
C LYS A 14 -3.91 5.02 -4.89
N GLY A 15 -4.97 4.69 -4.16
CA GLY A 15 -6.34 4.80 -4.62
C GLY A 15 -7.22 3.84 -3.86
N MET A 16 -8.54 4.04 -3.97
CA MET A 16 -9.51 3.13 -3.37
C MET A 16 -10.64 2.89 -4.36
N TRP A 17 -11.03 1.63 -4.51
CA TRP A 17 -12.17 1.24 -5.32
C TRP A 17 -13.16 0.45 -4.48
N VAL A 18 -14.42 0.86 -4.49
CA VAL A 18 -15.49 0.27 -3.69
C VAL A 18 -16.62 -0.18 -4.62
N ASP A 19 -16.98 -1.45 -4.52
CA ASP A 19 -18.14 -2.08 -5.17
C ASP A 19 -18.27 -1.81 -6.67
N LYS A 20 -17.15 -1.60 -7.36
CA LYS A 20 -17.09 -1.23 -8.78
C LYS A 20 -17.81 0.07 -9.19
N THR A 21 -18.33 0.85 -8.23
CA THR A 21 -19.18 2.03 -8.50
C THR A 21 -18.63 3.33 -7.94
N ARG A 22 -17.63 3.25 -7.06
CA ARG A 22 -17.01 4.44 -6.43
C ARG A 22 -15.51 4.31 -6.40
N MET A 23 -14.83 5.29 -6.98
CA MET A 23 -13.36 5.32 -7.02
C MET A 23 -12.87 6.61 -6.37
N LEU A 24 -11.86 6.49 -5.52
CA LEU A 24 -11.15 7.61 -4.95
C LEU A 24 -9.75 7.65 -5.54
N ILE A 25 -9.50 8.65 -6.39
CA ILE A 25 -8.17 8.96 -6.91
C ILE A 25 -7.58 10.01 -5.98
N THR A 26 -6.48 9.69 -5.31
CA THR A 26 -5.91 10.57 -4.27
C THR A 26 -4.39 10.38 -4.17
N GLY A 27 -3.70 11.44 -3.76
CA GLY A 27 -2.30 11.38 -3.35
C GLY A 27 -2.08 10.75 -1.97
N ASN A 28 -3.16 10.57 -1.20
CA ASN A 28 -3.13 10.12 0.19
C ASN A 28 -2.53 8.71 0.31
N ASN A 29 -1.50 8.57 1.14
CA ASN A 29 -0.79 7.31 1.38
C ASN A 29 -1.56 6.33 2.30
N LEU A 30 -2.75 6.71 2.77
CA LEU A 30 -3.60 5.95 3.69
C LEU A 30 -2.84 5.54 4.98
N ASN A 31 -1.98 6.42 5.47
CA ASN A 31 -1.17 6.23 6.67
C ASN A 31 -1.49 7.30 7.75
N PRO A 32 -1.14 7.07 9.03
CA PRO A 32 -1.38 8.01 10.13
C PRO A 32 -0.93 9.45 9.87
N ARG A 33 0.14 9.63 9.09
CA ARG A 33 0.69 10.93 8.73
C ARG A 33 -0.27 11.71 7.83
N ALA A 34 -0.79 11.07 6.78
CA ALA A 34 -1.74 11.67 5.85
C ALA A 34 -3.05 12.11 6.53
N TRP A 35 -3.46 11.45 7.62
CA TRP A 35 -4.64 11.86 8.39
C TRP A 35 -4.41 13.03 9.36
N LYS A 36 -3.17 13.30 9.74
CA LYS A 36 -2.87 14.22 10.85
C LYS A 36 -2.07 15.45 10.45
N LEU A 37 -1.24 15.34 9.42
CA LEU A 37 -0.18 16.32 9.16
C LEU A 37 -0.18 16.80 7.72
N ASP A 38 -0.38 15.90 6.76
CA ASP A 38 -0.25 16.24 5.35
C ASP A 38 -1.52 16.91 4.81
N LEU A 39 -1.35 17.85 3.88
CA LEU A 39 -2.45 18.40 3.10
C LEU A 39 -2.75 17.45 1.95
N GLU A 40 -3.99 16.94 1.92
CA GLU A 40 -4.40 15.91 0.99
C GLU A 40 -5.56 16.40 0.13
N ASN A 41 -5.62 15.92 -1.10
CA ASN A 41 -6.75 16.11 -2.00
C ASN A 41 -7.18 14.78 -2.62
N ALA A 42 -8.42 14.75 -3.11
CA ALA A 42 -8.94 13.58 -3.79
C ALA A 42 -10.01 13.96 -4.82
N LEU A 43 -10.11 13.14 -5.85
CA LEU A 43 -11.22 13.12 -6.78
C LEU A 43 -12.04 11.86 -6.51
N LEU A 44 -13.29 12.05 -6.11
CA LEU A 44 -14.24 10.97 -5.93
C LEU A 44 -15.07 10.80 -7.21
N ILE A 45 -14.91 9.68 -7.88
CA ILE A 45 -15.71 9.28 -9.03
C ILE A 45 -16.86 8.40 -8.56
N GLN A 46 -18.07 8.70 -9.01
CA GLN A 46 -19.27 7.89 -8.78
C GLN A 46 -19.83 7.43 -10.11
N ASP A 47 -19.54 6.18 -10.47
CA ASP A 47 -19.96 5.59 -11.74
C ASP A 47 -21.13 4.64 -11.51
N LYS A 48 -22.32 5.20 -11.27
CA LYS A 48 -23.54 4.40 -11.02
C LYS A 48 -24.00 3.58 -12.22
N ASN A 49 -23.62 4.01 -13.43
CA ASN A 49 -24.08 3.42 -14.68
C ASN A 49 -23.00 2.60 -15.40
N GLY A 50 -21.81 2.45 -14.82
CA GLY A 50 -20.73 1.65 -15.39
C GLY A 50 -20.10 2.26 -16.66
N LEU A 51 -20.17 3.59 -16.84
CA LEU A 51 -19.71 4.26 -18.06
C LEU A 51 -18.19 4.21 -18.25
N ILE A 52 -17.44 4.00 -17.17
CA ILE A 52 -15.98 3.99 -17.19
C ILE A 52 -15.39 2.67 -16.67
N GLN A 53 -16.23 1.65 -16.48
CA GLN A 53 -15.84 0.37 -15.89
C GLN A 53 -14.72 -0.31 -16.69
N GLU A 54 -14.79 -0.28 -18.02
CA GLU A 54 -13.79 -0.91 -18.89
C GLU A 54 -12.40 -0.29 -18.73
N GLN A 55 -12.31 1.04 -18.65
CA GLN A 55 -11.03 1.73 -18.43
C GLN A 55 -10.39 1.31 -17.10
N PHE A 56 -11.20 1.15 -16.06
CA PHE A 56 -10.68 0.70 -14.76
C PHE A 56 -10.29 -0.76 -14.78
N GLU A 57 -11.05 -1.64 -15.43
CA GLU A 57 -10.67 -3.05 -15.56
C GLU A 57 -9.29 -3.19 -16.24
N GLN A 58 -9.03 -2.41 -17.30
CA GLN A 58 -7.71 -2.34 -17.94
C GLN A 58 -6.62 -1.81 -16.98
N GLU A 59 -6.92 -0.79 -16.18
CA GLU A 59 -5.98 -0.27 -15.17
C GLU A 59 -5.65 -1.35 -14.12
N PHE A 60 -6.65 -2.09 -13.62
CA PHE A 60 -6.45 -3.17 -12.66
C PHE A 60 -5.68 -4.34 -13.24
N GLU A 61 -5.95 -4.74 -14.48
CA GLU A 61 -5.16 -5.77 -15.17
C GLU A 61 -3.67 -5.39 -15.22
N ASN A 62 -3.38 -4.14 -15.57
CA ASN A 62 -2.01 -3.61 -15.56
C ASN A 62 -1.40 -3.61 -14.15
N ILE A 63 -2.13 -3.13 -13.14
CA ILE A 63 -1.68 -3.15 -11.74
C ILE A 63 -1.36 -4.57 -11.29
N PHE A 64 -2.19 -5.54 -11.66
CA PHE A 64 -2.07 -6.92 -11.22
C PHE A 64 -1.02 -7.74 -11.98
N GLN A 65 -0.55 -7.28 -13.14
CA GLN A 65 0.41 -7.98 -14.00
C GLN A 65 1.64 -8.51 -13.25
N HIS A 66 2.20 -7.73 -12.31
CA HIS A 66 3.38 -8.11 -11.54
C HIS A 66 3.09 -8.38 -10.07
N THR A 67 1.87 -8.86 -9.78
CA THR A 67 1.46 -9.19 -8.41
C THR A 67 1.46 -10.68 -8.12
N GLN A 68 1.84 -11.02 -6.89
CA GLN A 68 1.74 -12.36 -6.35
C GLN A 68 0.69 -12.39 -5.23
N ARG A 69 -0.18 -13.41 -5.25
CA ARG A 69 -1.17 -13.61 -4.18
C ARG A 69 -0.51 -14.13 -2.90
N ILE A 70 -0.70 -13.39 -1.81
CA ILE A 70 -0.37 -13.81 -0.46
C ILE A 70 -1.62 -14.39 0.20
N GLY A 71 -1.63 -15.72 0.31
CA GLY A 71 -2.73 -16.50 0.92
C GLY A 71 -2.52 -16.80 2.41
N SER A 72 -1.31 -16.62 2.93
CA SER A 72 -0.98 -16.84 4.34
C SER A 72 0.13 -15.92 4.79
N TYR A 73 0.13 -15.56 6.07
CA TYR A 73 1.22 -14.81 6.70
C TYR A 73 2.56 -15.56 6.60
N LYS A 74 2.54 -16.88 6.43
CA LYS A 74 3.75 -17.71 6.24
C LYS A 74 4.50 -17.44 4.94
N HIS A 75 3.86 -16.79 3.96
CA HIS A 75 4.54 -16.39 2.71
C HIS A 75 5.40 -15.13 2.90
N ILE A 76 5.30 -14.47 4.06
CA ILE A 76 6.13 -13.32 4.41
C ILE A 76 7.27 -13.79 5.31
N GLU A 77 8.47 -13.34 4.98
CA GLU A 77 9.66 -13.65 5.76
C GLU A 77 9.56 -13.14 7.19
N LYS A 78 9.98 -13.98 8.13
CA LYS A 78 10.09 -13.60 9.54
C LYS A 78 11.35 -12.77 9.76
N VAL A 79 11.31 -11.93 10.80
CA VAL A 79 12.45 -11.09 11.21
C VAL A 79 13.72 -11.91 11.47
N GLU A 80 13.58 -13.14 11.99
CA GLU A 80 14.71 -14.06 12.23
C GLU A 80 15.48 -14.46 10.96
N ASN A 81 14.86 -14.32 9.80
CA ASN A 81 15.45 -14.63 8.50
C ASN A 81 16.05 -13.40 7.80
N TYR A 82 15.90 -12.20 8.36
CA TYR A 82 16.46 -10.98 7.76
C TYR A 82 17.98 -10.92 7.94
N PRO A 83 18.71 -10.13 7.12
CA PRO A 83 20.12 -9.87 7.36
C PRO A 83 20.38 -9.32 8.77
N ASP A 84 21.48 -9.73 9.41
CA ASP A 84 21.80 -9.40 10.81
C ASP A 84 21.77 -7.89 11.11
N ALA A 85 22.21 -7.06 10.17
CA ALA A 85 22.19 -5.61 10.30
C ALA A 85 20.76 -5.08 10.48
N VAL A 86 19.81 -5.60 9.69
CA VAL A 86 18.39 -5.24 9.75
C VAL A 86 17.78 -5.74 11.05
N GLN A 87 18.08 -6.97 11.47
CA GLN A 87 17.60 -7.51 12.74
C GLN A 87 18.04 -6.64 13.93
N LYS A 88 19.32 -6.26 13.98
CA LYS A 88 19.89 -5.40 15.02
C LYS A 88 19.22 -4.03 15.05
N LEU A 89 18.93 -3.44 13.89
CA LEU A 89 18.23 -2.16 13.77
C LEU A 89 16.81 -2.25 14.33
N LEU A 90 16.03 -3.23 13.88
CA LEU A 90 14.64 -3.42 14.33
C LEU A 90 14.56 -3.62 15.85
N ARG A 91 15.46 -4.45 16.43
CA ARG A 91 15.53 -4.65 17.89
C ARG A 91 15.79 -3.35 18.65
N LYS A 92 16.69 -2.49 18.14
CA LYS A 92 16.98 -1.19 18.77
C LYS A 92 15.75 -0.27 18.74
N VAL A 93 15.08 -0.16 17.59
CA VAL A 93 13.87 0.65 17.40
C VAL A 93 12.77 0.23 18.37
N THR A 94 12.51 -1.07 18.47
CA THR A 94 11.50 -1.62 19.39
C THR A 94 11.87 -1.37 20.86
N ARG A 95 13.15 -1.54 21.23
CA ARG A 95 13.60 -1.32 22.62
C ARG A 95 13.37 0.11 23.10
N VAL A 96 13.55 1.09 22.22
CA VAL A 96 13.34 2.51 22.55
C VAL A 96 11.90 2.99 22.30
N LYS A 97 10.99 2.07 21.90
CA LYS A 97 9.59 2.38 21.53
C LYS A 97 9.45 3.47 20.45
N ALA A 98 10.46 3.59 19.58
CA ALA A 98 10.44 4.53 18.47
C ALA A 98 9.54 4.06 17.31
N ASP A 99 9.15 2.78 17.30
CA ASP A 99 8.26 2.20 16.30
C ASP A 99 6.92 2.95 16.20
N ARG A 100 6.36 3.38 17.33
CA ARG A 100 5.11 4.15 17.36
C ARG A 100 5.28 5.53 16.73
N VAL A 101 6.39 6.20 17.01
CA VAL A 101 6.67 7.54 16.47
C VAL A 101 6.94 7.45 14.97
N LEU A 102 7.74 6.48 14.53
CA LEU A 102 8.02 6.24 13.12
C LEU A 102 6.73 6.00 12.33
N LYS A 103 5.83 5.14 12.82
CA LYS A 103 4.51 4.90 12.18
C LYS A 103 3.58 6.11 12.11
N GLN A 104 3.84 7.15 12.92
CA GLN A 104 3.03 8.36 12.91
C GLN A 104 3.58 9.44 11.96
N LEU A 105 4.88 9.38 11.66
CA LEU A 105 5.59 10.42 10.90
C LEU A 105 6.01 9.97 9.50
N LEU A 106 6.10 8.66 9.26
CA LEU A 106 6.44 8.01 8.00
C LEU A 106 5.24 7.23 7.49
#